data_AF-A0A9W7EAS0-F1
#
_entry.id   AF-A0A9W7EAS0-F1
#
_cell.length_a   1.000
_cell.length_b   1.000
_cell.length_c   1.000
_cell.angle_alpha   90.00
_cell.angle_beta   90.00
_cell.angle_gamma   90.00
#
_symmetry.space_group_name_H-M   'P 1'
#
loop_
_entity.id
_entity.type
_entity.pdbx_description
1 polymer ?
#
loop_
_entity_poly.entity_id
_entity_poly.type
_entity_poly.pdbx_seq_one_letter_code
_entity_poly.pdbx_strand_id
1 'polypeptide(L)'
;MASSGKDRRLCLWSIDPEAENENNQSALKMALDSAHKRIVWSLSFCQDSGEGSSILISGSRDMTAKVWRVSQDVKSVENLNSIKFTESVTALSFSYPSDFGVGIFAVGLESGSLKIIKLAEDYSSHEIALDIENGHVATVKKLAWRPMDGGELTLASCGLDHAVKIFSITL
;
A
#
# COMPACT_ATOMS: atom_id res chain seq x y z
N MET A 1 -2.52 5.79 12.27
CA MET A 1 -2.76 4.37 11.93
C MET A 1 -3.92 4.25 10.94
N ALA A 2 -3.99 3.18 10.15
CA ALA A 2 -5.12 2.90 9.27
C ALA A 2 -5.56 1.44 9.39
N SER A 3 -6.84 1.18 9.13
CA SER A 3 -7.40 -0.17 9.03
C SER A 3 -8.36 -0.28 7.85
N SER A 4 -8.43 -1.46 7.26
CA SER A 4 -9.35 -1.79 6.17
C SER A 4 -10.11 -3.08 6.47
N GLY A 5 -11.28 -3.26 5.84
CA GLY A 5 -12.13 -4.41 6.11
C GLY A 5 -12.91 -4.97 4.92
N LYS A 6 -13.60 -6.09 5.18
CA LYS A 6 -14.53 -6.74 4.25
C LYS A 6 -15.79 -5.90 3.98
N ASP A 7 -16.11 -5.01 4.90
CA ASP A 7 -17.18 -4.01 4.79
C ASP A 7 -16.87 -2.88 3.80
N ARG A 8 -15.67 -2.91 3.18
CA ARG A 8 -15.20 -1.96 2.16
C ARG A 8 -14.87 -0.57 2.73
N ARG A 9 -14.72 -0.48 4.06
CA ARG A 9 -14.36 0.74 4.76
C ARG A 9 -12.84 0.90 4.88
N LEU A 10 -12.42 2.16 4.85
CA LEU A 10 -11.08 2.58 5.31
C LEU A 10 -11.28 3.44 6.55
N CYS A 11 -10.68 3.05 7.67
CA CYS A 11 -10.72 3.83 8.91
C CYS A 11 -9.33 4.35 9.23
N LEU A 12 -9.25 5.64 9.55
CA LEU A 12 -8.03 6.32 9.97
C LEU A 12 -8.14 6.72 11.43
N TRP A 13 -7.05 6.45 12.15
CA TRP A 13 -6.96 6.59 13.60
C TRP A 13 -5.75 7.45 13.92
N SER A 14 -5.91 8.41 14.83
CA SER A 14 -4.78 9.13 15.42
C SER A 14 -4.53 8.64 16.83
N ILE A 15 -3.29 8.75 17.26
CA ILE A 15 -2.88 8.56 18.65
C ILE A 15 -2.51 9.95 19.15
N ASP A 16 -3.15 10.42 20.22
CA ASP A 16 -2.81 11.70 20.84
C ASP A 16 -1.58 11.48 21.74
N PRO A 17 -0.42 12.09 21.42
CA PRO A 17 0.84 11.81 22.14
C PRO A 17 0.89 12.45 23.53
N GLU A 18 0.02 13.41 23.83
CA GLU A 18 -0.05 14.14 25.11
C GLU A 18 -1.09 13.57 26.09
N ALA A 19 -1.72 12.44 25.77
CA ALA A 19 -2.67 11.81 26.66
C ALA A 19 -1.95 11.21 27.90
N GLU A 20 -1.95 11.93 29.02
CA GLU A 20 -1.30 11.53 30.30
C GLU A 20 -1.92 10.28 30.98
N ASN A 21 -2.99 9.70 30.43
CA ASN A 21 -3.60 8.49 30.97
C ASN A 21 -3.00 7.24 30.30
N GLU A 22 -2.66 6.22 31.09
CA GLU A 22 -2.08 4.92 30.65
C GLU A 22 -2.88 4.18 29.55
N ASN A 23 -4.08 4.65 29.22
CA ASN A 23 -4.82 4.31 28.02
C ASN A 23 -4.47 5.30 26.90
N ASN A 24 -3.42 5.01 26.12
CA ASN A 24 -3.18 5.60 24.80
C ASN A 24 -4.41 5.38 23.89
N GLN A 25 -5.45 6.19 24.04
CA GLN A 25 -6.71 6.01 23.33
C GLN A 25 -6.52 6.42 21.87
N SER A 26 -6.28 5.44 21.00
CA SER A 26 -6.40 5.65 19.56
C SER A 26 -7.83 6.10 19.25
N ALA A 27 -8.01 7.30 18.71
CA ALA A 27 -9.31 7.83 18.35
C ALA A 27 -9.57 7.63 16.86
N LEU A 28 -10.77 7.13 16.51
CA LEU A 28 -11.24 7.15 15.14
C LEU A 28 -11.42 8.60 14.69
N LYS A 29 -10.65 9.05 13.70
CA LYS A 29 -10.75 10.40 13.16
C LYS A 29 -11.58 10.44 11.87
N MET A 30 -11.46 9.40 11.05
CA MET A 30 -12.19 9.32 9.79
C MET A 30 -12.54 7.88 9.43
N ALA A 31 -13.73 7.69 8.86
CA ALA A 31 -14.12 6.46 8.20
C ALA A 31 -14.62 6.79 6.78
N LEU A 32 -13.93 6.30 5.76
CA LEU A 32 -14.38 6.39 4.38
C LEU A 32 -15.27 5.18 4.08
N ASP A 33 -16.57 5.45 4.04
CA ASP A 33 -17.57 4.50 3.58
C ASP A 33 -17.43 4.25 2.08
N SER A 34 -17.53 2.98 1.68
CA SER A 34 -17.49 2.59 0.27
C SER A 34 -16.24 3.08 -0.47
N ALA A 35 -15.08 3.12 0.19
CA ALA A 35 -13.80 3.48 -0.41
C ALA A 35 -13.51 2.65 -1.67
N HIS A 36 -13.97 1.39 -1.67
CA HIS A 36 -13.93 0.45 -2.78
C HIS A 36 -15.29 -0.22 -3.02
N LYS A 37 -15.47 -0.82 -4.20
CA LYS A 37 -16.71 -1.53 -4.57
C LYS A 37 -16.80 -2.91 -3.92
N ARG A 38 -15.66 -3.49 -3.53
CA ARG A 38 -15.51 -4.81 -2.89
C ARG A 38 -14.51 -4.72 -1.73
N ILE A 39 -14.27 -5.86 -1.09
CA ILE A 39 -13.37 -6.03 0.08
C ILE A 39 -12.04 -5.34 -0.17
N VAL A 40 -11.56 -4.56 0.80
CA VAL A 40 -10.21 -4.03 0.82
C VAL A 40 -9.31 -5.04 1.54
N TRP A 41 -8.33 -5.58 0.83
CA TRP A 41 -7.46 -6.64 1.34
C TRP A 41 -6.19 -6.11 2.01
N SER A 42 -5.67 -5.00 1.52
CA SER A 42 -4.35 -4.54 1.93
C SER A 42 -4.27 -3.01 1.98
N LEU A 43 -3.48 -2.52 2.92
CA LEU A 43 -3.12 -1.12 3.08
C LEU A 43 -1.62 -0.99 3.27
N SER A 44 -1.04 0.11 2.78
CA SER A 44 0.35 0.45 3.05
C SER A 44 0.52 1.97 3.05
N PHE A 45 1.24 2.49 4.05
CA PHE A 45 1.65 3.90 4.09
C PHE A 45 3.00 4.08 3.40
N CYS A 46 3.12 5.14 2.60
CA CYS A 46 4.41 5.64 2.16
C CYS A 46 5.15 6.21 3.38
N GLN A 47 6.44 5.88 3.52
CA GLN A 47 7.24 6.29 4.68
C GLN A 47 7.86 7.69 4.52
N ASP A 48 7.79 8.29 3.33
CA ASP A 48 8.43 9.57 2.99
C ASP A 48 7.55 10.41 2.07
N SER A 49 6.29 10.51 2.42
CA SER A 49 5.45 11.57 1.89
C SER A 49 5.95 12.88 2.51
N GLY A 50 6.45 13.81 1.68
CA GLY A 50 7.00 15.11 2.12
C GLY A 50 6.07 15.94 3.03
N GLU A 51 6.51 17.15 3.41
CA GLU A 51 5.95 17.87 4.55
C GLU A 51 4.41 18.01 4.56
N GLY A 52 3.80 17.53 5.65
CA GLY A 52 2.42 17.84 6.06
C GLY A 52 1.32 16.89 5.57
N SER A 53 1.62 15.85 4.80
CA SER A 53 0.61 14.85 4.40
C SER A 53 1.17 13.44 4.31
N SER A 54 0.33 12.43 4.56
CA SER A 54 0.68 11.03 4.40
C SER A 54 0.08 10.44 3.13
N ILE A 55 0.87 9.67 2.38
CA ILE A 55 0.34 8.89 1.25
C ILE A 55 0.00 7.47 1.73
N LEU A 56 -1.22 7.04 1.45
CA LEU A 56 -1.74 5.71 1.74
C LEU A 56 -2.15 5.03 0.44
N ILE A 57 -1.86 3.75 0.29
CA ILE A 57 -2.44 2.92 -0.77
C ILE A 57 -3.37 1.87 -0.19
N SER A 58 -4.46 1.60 -0.90
CA SER A 58 -5.38 0.52 -0.60
C SER A 58 -5.57 -0.39 -1.80
N GLY A 59 -5.60 -1.70 -1.56
CA GLY A 59 -5.74 -2.74 -2.58
C GLY A 59 -6.99 -3.55 -2.32
N SER A 60 -7.76 -3.82 -3.36
CA SER A 60 -9.12 -4.35 -3.23
C SER A 60 -9.44 -5.46 -4.22
N ARG A 61 -10.44 -6.26 -3.84
CA ARG A 61 -11.08 -7.27 -4.69
C ARG A 61 -11.82 -6.68 -5.89
N ASP A 62 -12.06 -5.38 -5.91
CA ASP A 62 -12.64 -4.71 -7.08
C ASP A 62 -11.64 -4.46 -8.20
N MET A 63 -10.47 -5.11 -8.14
CA MET A 63 -9.39 -5.05 -9.13
C MET A 63 -8.76 -3.67 -9.22
N THR A 64 -8.83 -2.89 -8.14
CA THR A 64 -8.19 -1.58 -8.07
C THR A 64 -7.24 -1.45 -6.90
N ALA A 65 -6.17 -0.68 -7.12
CA ALA A 65 -5.42 -0.05 -6.06
C ALA A 65 -5.66 1.45 -6.12
N LYS A 66 -5.92 2.08 -4.97
CA LYS A 66 -6.15 3.52 -4.88
C LYS A 66 -5.06 4.18 -4.06
N VAL A 67 -4.61 5.35 -4.53
CA VAL A 67 -3.67 6.22 -3.84
C VAL A 67 -4.46 7.33 -3.15
N TRP A 68 -4.17 7.55 -1.87
CA TRP A 68 -4.87 8.51 -1.03
C TRP A 68 -3.87 9.47 -0.40
N ARG A 69 -4.19 10.76 -0.44
CA ARG A 69 -3.54 11.78 0.38
C ARG A 69 -4.33 11.93 1.67
N VAL A 70 -3.66 11.80 2.80
CA VAL A 70 -4.22 12.01 4.13
C VAL A 70 -3.58 13.25 4.72
N SER A 71 -4.38 14.24 5.14
CA SER A 71 -3.84 15.41 5.83
C SER A 71 -3.20 15.03 7.17
N GLN A 72 -2.22 15.79 7.63
CA GLN A 72 -1.54 15.55 8.92
C GLN A 72 -2.51 15.46 10.11
N ASP A 73 -3.58 16.27 10.11
CA ASP A 73 -4.60 16.28 11.14
C ASP A 73 -5.71 15.23 10.94
N VAL A 74 -5.60 14.41 9.89
CA VAL A 74 -6.54 13.34 9.51
C VAL A 74 -7.98 13.87 9.32
N LYS A 75 -8.13 15.14 8.93
CA LYS A 75 -9.43 15.76 8.65
C LYS A 75 -9.84 15.69 7.19
N SER A 76 -8.90 15.50 6.27
CA SER A 76 -9.21 15.31 4.85
C SER A 76 -8.47 14.11 4.28
N VAL A 77 -9.18 13.41 3.40
CA VAL A 77 -8.64 12.30 2.61
C VAL A 77 -9.07 12.48 1.17
N GLU A 78 -8.10 12.55 0.27
CA GLU A 78 -8.31 12.78 -1.16
C GLU A 78 -7.83 11.54 -1.94
N ASN A 79 -8.62 11.06 -2.90
CA ASN A 79 -8.15 10.03 -3.82
C ASN A 79 -7.39 10.69 -4.97
N LEU A 80 -6.08 10.46 -5.04
CA LEU A 80 -5.22 11.06 -6.06
C LEU A 80 -5.20 10.25 -7.35
N ASN A 81 -5.25 8.92 -7.22
CA ASN A 81 -5.11 8.01 -8.34
C ASN A 81 -5.86 6.70 -8.05
N SER A 82 -6.34 6.06 -9.12
CA SER A 82 -7.07 4.79 -9.09
C SER A 82 -6.55 3.89 -10.21
N ILE A 83 -5.72 2.93 -9.83
CA ILE A 83 -5.01 2.03 -10.72
C ILE A 83 -5.87 0.78 -10.91
N LYS A 84 -6.17 0.42 -12.17
CA LYS A 84 -6.95 -0.77 -12.50
C LYS A 84 -6.02 -1.92 -12.87
N PHE A 85 -6.35 -3.11 -12.36
CA PHE A 85 -5.68 -4.35 -12.67
C PHE A 85 -6.66 -5.32 -13.34
N THR A 86 -6.13 -6.41 -13.87
CA THR A 86 -6.91 -7.51 -14.46
C THR A 86 -7.59 -8.38 -13.40
N GLU A 87 -7.09 -8.35 -12.17
CA GLU A 87 -7.50 -9.26 -11.08
C GLU A 87 -7.49 -8.56 -9.72
N SER A 88 -8.03 -9.25 -8.70
CA SER A 88 -8.08 -8.74 -7.32
C SER A 88 -6.68 -8.42 -6.80
N VAL A 89 -6.53 -7.23 -6.20
CA VAL A 89 -5.31 -6.84 -5.50
C VAL A 89 -5.36 -7.36 -4.07
N THR A 90 -4.50 -8.33 -3.75
CA THR A 90 -4.53 -9.05 -2.46
C THR A 90 -3.41 -8.64 -1.52
N ALA A 91 -2.30 -8.14 -2.03
CA ALA A 91 -1.17 -7.67 -1.23
C ALA A 91 -0.60 -6.36 -1.79
N LEU A 92 -0.20 -5.45 -0.90
CA LEU A 92 0.48 -4.20 -1.22
C LEU A 92 1.64 -3.97 -0.26
N SER A 93 2.70 -3.31 -0.74
CA SER A 93 3.78 -2.82 0.10
C SER A 93 4.47 -1.63 -0.56
N PHE A 94 4.50 -0.48 0.12
CA PHE A 94 5.36 0.64 -0.28
C PHE A 94 6.83 0.31 -0.02
N SER A 95 7.69 0.70 -0.96
CA SER A 95 9.13 0.66 -0.72
C SER A 95 9.53 1.76 0.28
N TYR A 96 10.71 1.58 0.86
CA TYR A 96 11.37 2.67 1.54
C TYR A 96 11.92 3.66 0.51
N PRO A 97 12.17 4.91 0.92
CA PRO A 97 12.87 5.87 0.07
C PRO A 97 14.20 5.26 -0.35
N SER A 98 14.58 5.50 -1.58
CA SER A 98 15.83 5.00 -2.14
C SER A 98 16.30 5.98 -3.19
N ASP A 99 17.50 5.76 -3.72
CA ASP A 99 18.04 6.57 -4.82
C ASP A 99 17.14 6.53 -6.07
N PHE A 100 16.24 5.56 -6.18
CA PHE A 100 15.26 5.42 -7.27
C PHE A 100 14.03 6.34 -7.14
N GLY A 101 13.95 7.10 -6.04
CA GLY A 101 12.89 8.07 -5.76
C GLY A 101 11.85 7.58 -4.75
N VAL A 102 10.82 8.40 -4.57
CA VAL A 102 9.68 8.17 -3.67
C VAL A 102 8.50 7.63 -4.48
N GLY A 103 7.64 6.84 -3.84
CA GLY A 103 6.37 6.41 -4.45
C GLY A 103 6.43 5.11 -5.25
N ILE A 104 7.46 4.28 -5.04
CA ILE A 104 7.48 2.91 -5.55
C ILE A 104 6.72 1.98 -4.60
N PHE A 105 5.91 1.10 -5.16
CA PHE A 105 5.25 0.06 -4.37
C PHE A 105 5.06 -1.22 -5.18
N ALA A 106 4.97 -2.33 -4.45
CA ALA A 106 4.70 -3.64 -5.01
C ALA A 106 3.22 -3.99 -4.85
N VAL A 107 2.69 -4.68 -5.85
CA VAL A 107 1.32 -5.16 -5.94
C VAL A 107 1.33 -6.66 -6.17
N GLY A 108 0.60 -7.40 -5.33
CA GLY A 108 0.36 -8.82 -5.49
C GLY A 108 -1.08 -9.09 -5.88
N LEU A 109 -1.27 -9.91 -6.91
CA LEU A 109 -2.57 -10.25 -7.47
C LEU A 109 -3.04 -11.64 -7.06
N GLU A 110 -4.33 -11.89 -7.26
CA GLU A 110 -4.98 -13.17 -6.97
C GLU A 110 -4.44 -14.34 -7.80
N SER A 111 -3.95 -14.10 -9.03
CA SER A 111 -3.25 -15.11 -9.84
C SER A 111 -1.89 -15.55 -9.30
N GLY A 112 -1.26 -14.72 -8.46
CA GLY A 112 0.15 -14.88 -8.11
C GLY A 112 1.10 -13.94 -8.86
N SER A 113 0.59 -13.17 -9.83
CA SER A 113 1.37 -12.13 -10.50
C SER A 113 1.81 -11.04 -9.51
N LEU A 114 3.02 -10.53 -9.70
CA LEU A 114 3.55 -9.37 -8.98
C LEU A 114 3.78 -8.22 -9.96
N LYS A 115 3.42 -7.01 -9.55
CA LYS A 115 3.71 -5.79 -10.33
C LYS A 115 4.42 -4.78 -9.46
N ILE A 116 5.41 -4.09 -10.01
CA ILE A 116 6.07 -2.96 -9.36
C ILE A 116 5.59 -1.71 -10.05
N ILE A 117 5.05 -0.80 -9.25
CA ILE A 117 4.46 0.46 -9.73
C ILE A 117 5.32 1.60 -9.25
N LYS A 118 5.59 2.55 -10.14
CA LYS A 118 6.21 3.84 -9.81
C LYS A 118 5.18 4.94 -9.99
N LEU A 119 5.00 5.76 -8.96
CA LEU A 119 4.11 6.91 -8.98
C LEU A 119 4.88 8.14 -9.48
N ALA A 120 4.17 9.05 -10.15
CA ALA A 120 4.70 10.38 -10.41
C ALA A 120 4.86 11.16 -9.10
N GLU A 121 5.67 12.23 -9.12
CA GLU A 121 5.95 13.05 -7.94
C GLU A 121 4.68 13.67 -7.31
N ASP A 122 3.67 13.97 -8.14
CA ASP A 122 2.38 14.49 -7.70
C ASP A 122 1.37 13.38 -7.29
N TYR A 123 1.77 12.12 -7.47
CA TYR A 123 0.98 10.89 -7.26
C TYR A 123 -0.28 10.76 -8.14
N SER A 124 -0.46 11.62 -9.14
CA SER A 124 -1.67 11.65 -9.99
C SER A 124 -1.64 10.56 -11.08
N SER A 125 -0.43 10.23 -11.55
CA SER A 125 -0.20 9.18 -12.54
C SER A 125 0.69 8.07 -12.01
N HIS A 126 0.75 6.98 -12.77
CA HIS A 126 1.50 5.78 -12.42
C HIS A 126 2.07 5.14 -13.68
N GLU A 127 3.18 4.43 -13.53
CA GLU A 127 3.74 3.53 -14.54
C GLU A 127 3.97 2.14 -13.93
N ILE A 128 3.77 1.10 -14.74
CA ILE A 128 4.13 -0.27 -14.37
C ILE A 128 5.61 -0.42 -14.72
N ALA A 129 6.47 -0.30 -13.71
CA ALA A 129 7.92 -0.39 -13.89
C ALA A 129 8.37 -1.83 -14.15
N LEU A 130 7.73 -2.81 -13.49
CA LEU A 130 7.99 -4.23 -13.71
C LEU A 130 6.71 -5.05 -13.64
N ASP A 131 6.63 -6.07 -14.48
CA ASP A 131 5.55 -7.05 -14.52
C ASP A 131 6.12 -8.46 -14.40
N ILE A 132 5.79 -9.15 -13.31
CA ILE A 132 6.30 -10.47 -12.96
C ILE A 132 5.11 -11.43 -12.96
N GLU A 133 4.73 -11.90 -14.14
CA GLU A 133 3.56 -12.77 -14.34
C GLU A 133 3.66 -14.10 -13.56
N ASN A 134 4.87 -14.67 -13.46
CA ASN A 134 5.12 -15.94 -12.78
C ASN A 134 5.74 -15.77 -11.38
N GLY A 135 5.30 -14.74 -10.64
CA GLY A 135 5.72 -14.50 -9.26
C GLY A 135 5.41 -15.69 -8.36
N HIS A 136 4.13 -16.04 -8.27
CA HIS A 136 3.60 -17.22 -7.59
C HIS A 136 2.62 -17.97 -8.50
N VAL A 137 2.41 -19.26 -8.24
CA VAL A 137 1.40 -20.06 -8.98
C VAL A 137 0.00 -19.99 -8.34
N ALA A 138 -0.14 -19.19 -7.28
CA ALA A 138 -1.38 -18.94 -6.57
C ALA A 138 -1.33 -17.56 -5.90
N THR A 139 -2.47 -17.13 -5.34
CA THR A 139 -2.66 -15.82 -4.71
C THR A 139 -1.51 -15.36 -3.82
N VAL A 140 -1.03 -14.14 -4.08
CA VAL A 140 -0.04 -13.48 -3.23
C VAL A 140 -0.71 -13.06 -1.92
N LYS A 141 -0.16 -13.52 -0.79
CA LYS A 141 -0.69 -13.25 0.55
C LYS A 141 -0.09 -12.01 1.19
N LYS A 142 1.21 -11.79 1.02
CA LYS A 142 1.90 -10.65 1.63
C LYS A 142 3.12 -10.26 0.82
N LEU A 143 3.41 -8.98 0.87
CA LEU A 143 4.60 -8.35 0.30
C LEU A 143 5.27 -7.53 1.38
N ALA A 144 6.60 -7.53 1.37
CA ALA A 144 7.40 -6.72 2.27
C ALA A 144 8.70 -6.32 1.58
N TRP A 145 8.91 -5.02 1.40
CA TRP A 145 10.20 -4.48 1.01
C TRP A 145 11.18 -4.57 2.17
N ARG A 146 12.45 -4.85 1.84
CA ARG A 146 13.56 -4.75 2.78
C ARG A 146 13.69 -3.29 3.25
N PRO A 147 13.71 -3.02 4.57
CA PRO A 147 14.03 -1.71 5.11
C PRO A 147 15.46 -1.28 4.74
N MET A 148 15.62 0.00 4.41
CA MET A 148 16.85 0.73 4.05
C MET A 148 18.16 0.09 4.50
N ASP A 149 19.05 -0.17 3.54
CA ASP A 149 20.50 -0.26 3.76
C ASP A 149 21.25 -0.04 2.43
N GLY A 150 21.21 1.20 1.89
CA GLY A 150 22.09 1.70 0.81
C GLY A 150 22.36 0.77 -0.38
N GLY A 151 21.43 -0.13 -0.70
CA GLY A 151 21.65 -1.31 -1.53
C GLY A 151 20.45 -1.64 -2.39
N GLU A 152 20.51 -2.78 -3.08
CA GLU A 152 19.50 -3.19 -4.06
C GLU A 152 18.09 -3.30 -3.46
N LEU A 153 17.09 -2.82 -4.20
CA LEU A 153 15.69 -2.92 -3.83
C LEU A 153 15.31 -4.40 -3.71
N THR A 154 15.13 -4.87 -2.48
CA THR A 154 14.82 -6.28 -2.23
C THR A 154 13.37 -6.42 -1.78
N LEU A 155 12.60 -7.27 -2.47
CA LEU A 155 11.21 -7.56 -2.16
C LEU A 155 11.04 -9.01 -1.72
N ALA A 156 10.43 -9.22 -0.56
CA ALA A 156 9.94 -10.53 -0.13
C ALA A 156 8.46 -10.68 -0.49
N SER A 157 8.08 -11.82 -1.05
CA SER A 157 6.70 -12.20 -1.31
C SER A 157 6.40 -13.59 -0.74
N CYS A 158 5.15 -13.80 -0.35
CA CYS A 158 4.65 -15.13 -0.01
C CYS A 158 3.26 -15.35 -0.60
N GLY A 159 2.97 -16.60 -0.99
CA GLY A 159 1.76 -16.97 -1.70
C GLY A 159 1.00 -18.14 -1.08
N LEU A 160 -0.15 -18.46 -1.68
CA LEU A 160 -0.90 -19.70 -1.42
C LEU A 160 -0.24 -20.95 -2.04
N ASP A 161 0.82 -20.77 -2.80
CA ASP A 161 1.63 -21.84 -3.38
C ASP A 161 2.66 -22.40 -2.40
N HIS A 162 2.56 -22.04 -1.12
CA HIS A 162 3.48 -22.45 -0.05
C HIS A 162 4.93 -22.00 -0.27
N ALA A 163 5.17 -21.03 -1.16
CA ALA A 163 6.49 -20.47 -1.40
C ALA A 163 6.67 -19.10 -0.73
N VAL A 164 7.89 -18.84 -0.30
CA VAL A 164 8.41 -17.50 0.00
C VAL A 164 9.50 -17.22 -1.00
N LYS A 165 9.44 -16.07 -1.67
CA LYS A 165 10.39 -15.67 -2.70
C LYS A 165 10.99 -14.32 -2.36
N ILE A 166 12.28 -14.17 -2.66
CA ILE A 166 13.02 -12.93 -2.50
C ILE A 166 13.48 -12.49 -3.89
N PHE A 167 13.19 -11.24 -4.23
CA PHE A 167 13.57 -10.64 -5.51
C PHE A 167 14.53 -9.50 -5.23
N SER A 168 15.66 -9.48 -5.95
CA SER A 168 16.42 -8.24 -6.14
C SER A 168 15.86 -7.53 -7.36
N ILE A 169 15.53 -6.26 -7.21
CA ILE A 169 14.85 -5.42 -8.20
C ILE A 169 15.80 -4.29 -8.59
N THR A 170 15.98 -4.14 -9.89
CA THR A 170 16.72 -3.03 -10.51
C THR A 170 15.74 -2.30 -11.42
N LEU A 171 15.56 -1.00 -11.19
CA LEU A 171 14.62 -0.12 -11.90
C LEU A 171 15.34 0.82 -12.85
#